data_AF-A0A9C7YSH8-F1
#
_entry.id   AF-A0A9C7YSH8-F1
#
_cell.length_a   1.000
_cell.length_b   1.000
_cell.length_c   1.000
_cell.angle_alpha   90.00
_cell.angle_beta   90.00
_cell.angle_gamma   90.00
#
_symmetry.space_group_name_H-M   'P 1'
#
loop_
_entity.id
_entity.type
_entity.pdbx_description
1 polymer ?
#
loop_
_entity_poly.entity_id
_entity_poly.type
_entity_poly.pdbx_seq_one_letter_code
_entity_poly.pdbx_strand_id
1 'polypeptide(L)'
;MNKTVTEEFNKGTTLYVKGKKDEAIIYFKNFSKKYPRLPEPHIALGVIYFNDKNIKEAIKEFKVALELDPENPLVHNNLGNVYKAIGEKEKAIIEYKKSVKIDSNFSLGYVNLSSVYEEMGELKEAFNYLEKALVNTYGLPDKGLSLFFRLAIYYLLFNRLEESSKMLKRILKQILFKTSTEIVNLRRKCNALLKTIKNLDKLSGEEKEREIIKTLREFEFKYIVKAISKNRQFLRN
;
A
#
# COMPACT_ATOMS: atom_id res chain seq x y z
N MET A 1 18.05 21.81 -1.39
CA MET A 1 19.50 21.71 -1.08
C MET A 1 20.33 22.13 -2.29
N ASN A 2 21.54 22.68 -2.10
CA ASN A 2 22.50 22.88 -3.20
C ASN A 2 23.24 21.57 -3.52
N LYS A 3 23.95 21.50 -4.65
CA LYS A 3 24.62 20.28 -5.13
C LYS A 3 25.56 19.66 -4.08
N THR A 4 26.36 20.48 -3.41
CA THR A 4 27.32 20.04 -2.37
C THR A 4 26.63 19.44 -1.15
N VAL A 5 25.54 20.07 -0.68
CA VAL A 5 24.77 19.56 0.47
C VAL A 5 24.07 18.25 0.11
N THR A 6 23.56 18.12 -1.11
CA THR A 6 22.97 16.86 -1.61
C THR A 6 24.02 15.73 -1.68
N GLU A 7 25.22 16.01 -2.19
CA GLU A 7 26.32 15.04 -2.21
C GLU A 7 26.72 14.61 -0.78
N GLU A 8 26.75 15.56 0.16
CA GLU A 8 27.03 15.27 1.56
C GLU A 8 25.91 14.42 2.20
N PHE A 9 24.64 14.71 1.93
CA PHE A 9 23.52 13.90 2.40
C PHE A 9 23.60 12.45 1.88
N ASN A 10 23.92 12.28 0.60
CA ASN A 10 24.00 10.98 -0.06
C ASN A 10 25.05 10.03 0.53
N LYS A 11 26.07 10.54 1.25
CA LYS A 11 27.02 9.70 1.98
C LYS A 11 26.33 8.91 3.10
N GLY A 12 25.45 9.55 3.86
CA GLY A 12 24.64 8.87 4.90
C GLY A 12 23.76 7.77 4.31
N THR A 13 23.10 8.07 3.20
CA THR A 13 22.29 7.10 2.45
C THR A 13 23.13 5.92 1.96
N THR A 14 24.35 6.18 1.48
CA THR A 14 25.28 5.14 1.03
C THR A 14 25.71 4.22 2.19
N LEU A 15 26.00 4.78 3.37
CA LEU A 15 26.31 3.98 4.56
C LEU A 15 25.14 3.04 4.91
N TYR A 16 23.92 3.57 4.89
CA TYR A 16 22.73 2.77 5.18
C TYR A 16 22.52 1.64 4.16
N VAL A 17 22.64 1.93 2.86
CA VAL A 17 22.53 0.91 1.79
C VAL A 17 23.60 -0.18 1.91
N LYS A 18 24.80 0.15 2.41
CA LYS A 18 25.88 -0.81 2.70
C LYS A 18 25.65 -1.63 3.99
N GLY A 19 24.52 -1.45 4.68
CA GLY A 19 24.22 -2.13 5.94
C GLY A 19 24.95 -1.55 7.16
N LYS A 20 25.71 -0.46 6.99
CA LYS A 20 26.43 0.24 8.08
C LYS A 20 25.48 1.18 8.81
N LYS A 21 24.46 0.61 9.44
CA LYS A 21 23.33 1.36 10.01
C LYS A 21 23.74 2.35 11.10
N ASP A 22 24.55 1.91 12.05
CA ASP A 22 24.93 2.76 13.20
C ASP A 22 25.81 3.94 12.74
N GLU A 23 26.71 3.71 11.79
CA GLU A 23 27.48 4.76 11.13
C GLU A 23 26.54 5.76 10.41
N ALA A 24 25.51 5.27 9.71
CA ALA A 24 24.53 6.12 9.04
C ALA A 24 23.73 6.98 10.04
N ILE A 25 23.31 6.43 11.17
CA ILE A 25 22.59 7.17 12.23
C ILE A 25 23.49 8.29 12.78
N ILE A 26 24.73 7.97 13.13
CA ILE A 26 25.70 8.98 13.63
C ILE A 26 25.91 10.06 12.56
N TYR A 27 26.05 9.65 11.30
CA TYR A 27 26.22 10.57 10.18
C TYR A 27 25.03 11.52 10.04
N PHE A 28 23.79 11.02 10.00
CA PHE A 28 22.60 11.85 9.85
C PHE A 28 22.37 12.77 11.06
N LYS A 29 22.71 12.34 12.28
CA LYS A 29 22.68 13.22 13.48
C LYS A 29 23.70 14.35 13.42
N ASN A 30 24.89 14.11 12.86
CA ASN A 30 25.87 15.17 12.65
C ASN A 30 25.45 16.07 11.49
N PHE A 31 24.86 15.51 10.44
CA PHE A 31 24.33 16.24 9.30
C PHE A 31 23.20 17.19 9.72
N SER A 32 22.26 16.75 10.56
CA SER A 32 21.17 17.61 11.06
C SER A 32 21.69 18.75 11.95
N LYS A 33 22.75 18.53 12.73
CA LYS A 33 23.41 19.63 13.48
C LYS A 33 24.04 20.67 12.55
N LYS A 34 24.66 20.23 11.45
CA LYS A 34 25.28 21.10 10.46
C LYS A 34 24.24 21.87 9.62
N TYR A 35 23.11 21.23 9.34
CA TYR A 35 22.03 21.78 8.53
C TYR A 35 20.67 21.67 9.25
N PRO A 36 20.43 22.48 10.29
CA PRO A 36 19.28 22.30 11.20
C PRO A 36 17.91 22.64 10.61
N ARG A 37 17.86 23.22 9.41
CA ARG A 37 16.62 23.59 8.72
C ARG A 37 16.21 22.60 7.62
N LEU A 38 16.93 21.49 7.50
CA LEU A 38 16.67 20.47 6.49
C LEU A 38 15.84 19.33 7.09
N PRO A 39 14.65 19.01 6.54
CA PRO A 39 13.86 17.87 6.99
C PRO A 39 14.51 16.53 6.64
N GLU A 40 15.29 16.45 5.56
CA GLU A 40 15.83 15.22 4.98
C GLU A 40 16.59 14.30 5.96
N PRO A 41 17.51 14.78 6.83
CA PRO A 41 18.15 13.92 7.83
C PRO A 41 17.16 13.31 8.84
N HIS A 42 16.13 14.05 9.22
CA HIS A 42 15.09 13.57 10.12
C HIS A 42 14.18 12.54 9.42
N ILE A 43 13.89 12.73 8.14
CA ILE A 43 13.20 11.73 7.32
C ILE A 43 14.03 10.43 7.26
N ALA A 44 15.34 10.54 6.99
CA ALA A 44 16.23 9.40 6.90
C ALA A 44 16.33 8.65 8.24
N LEU A 45 16.55 9.37 9.35
CA LEU A 45 16.57 8.79 10.70
C LEU A 45 15.24 8.12 11.05
N GLY A 46 14.11 8.75 10.73
CA GLY A 46 12.78 8.18 10.96
C GLY A 46 12.58 6.85 10.23
N VAL A 47 13.01 6.76 8.97
CA VAL A 47 12.97 5.51 8.19
C VAL A 47 13.87 4.43 8.79
N ILE A 48 15.10 4.78 9.18
CA ILE A 48 16.04 3.84 9.80
C ILE A 48 15.46 3.29 11.10
N TYR A 49 14.99 4.16 12.00
CA TYR A 49 14.41 3.77 13.28
C TYR A 49 13.14 2.95 13.11
N PHE A 50 12.31 3.25 12.10
CA PHE A 50 11.12 2.45 11.83
C PHE A 50 11.49 1.03 11.37
N ASN A 51 12.47 0.91 10.47
CA ASN A 51 12.97 -0.39 10.01
C ASN A 51 13.59 -1.21 11.15
N ASP A 52 14.17 -0.55 12.15
CA ASP A 52 14.68 -1.15 13.38
C ASP A 52 13.62 -1.48 14.43
N LYS A 53 12.34 -1.20 14.13
CA LYS A 53 11.22 -1.29 15.08
C LYS A 53 11.38 -0.39 16.31
N ASN A 54 12.26 0.62 16.26
CA ASN A 54 12.33 1.68 17.27
C ASN A 54 11.26 2.74 17.00
N ILE A 55 10.01 2.39 17.33
CA ILE A 55 8.83 3.19 17.01
C ILE A 55 8.89 4.59 17.61
N LYS A 56 9.36 4.72 18.86
CA LYS A 56 9.39 6.01 19.57
C LYS A 56 10.30 7.01 18.86
N GLU A 57 11.51 6.60 18.51
CA GLU A 57 12.43 7.47 17.77
C GLU A 57 11.94 7.73 16.35
N ALA A 58 11.34 6.74 15.67
CA ALA A 58 10.77 6.96 14.35
C ALA A 58 9.69 8.06 14.33
N ILE A 59 8.74 8.02 15.27
CA ILE A 59 7.69 9.06 15.39
C ILE A 59 8.31 10.42 15.68
N LYS A 60 9.29 10.48 16.59
CA LYS A 60 9.97 11.72 16.96
C LYS A 60 10.65 12.36 15.75
N GLU A 61 11.45 11.59 15.02
CA GLU A 61 12.17 12.11 13.85
C GLU A 61 11.21 12.53 12.73
N PHE A 62 10.15 11.77 12.46
CA PHE A 62 9.13 12.19 11.48
C PHE A 62 8.37 13.45 11.91
N LYS A 63 8.11 13.65 13.21
CA LYS A 63 7.50 14.89 13.70
C LYS A 63 8.42 16.08 13.50
N VAL A 64 9.71 15.96 13.80
CA VAL A 64 10.68 17.02 13.54
C VAL A 64 10.77 17.34 12.04
N ALA A 65 10.74 16.31 11.17
CA ALA A 65 10.68 16.52 9.73
C ALA A 65 9.42 17.32 9.31
N LEU A 66 8.26 17.05 9.91
CA LEU A 66 7.02 17.80 9.65
C LEU A 66 7.00 19.20 10.27
N GLU A 67 7.76 19.46 11.33
CA GLU A 67 7.95 20.82 11.85
C GLU A 67 8.75 21.70 10.86
N LEU A 68 9.70 21.08 10.15
CA LEU A 68 10.54 21.74 9.14
C LEU A 68 9.86 21.84 7.77
N ASP A 69 9.07 20.82 7.39
CA ASP A 69 8.32 20.76 6.13
C ASP A 69 6.92 20.14 6.36
N PRO A 70 5.94 20.96 6.77
CA PRO A 70 4.59 20.49 7.08
C PRO A 70 3.80 19.95 5.89
N GLU A 71 4.21 20.28 4.67
CA GLU A 71 3.51 19.89 3.44
C GLU A 71 4.25 18.75 2.71
N ASN A 72 4.97 17.91 3.45
CA ASN A 72 5.66 16.77 2.86
C ASN A 72 4.75 15.52 2.80
N PRO A 73 4.25 15.11 1.62
CA PRO A 73 3.34 13.98 1.52
C PRO A 73 4.01 12.65 1.89
N LEU A 74 5.32 12.52 1.64
CA LEU A 74 6.08 11.32 1.97
C LEU A 74 6.20 11.13 3.49
N VAL A 75 6.45 12.19 4.24
CA VAL A 75 6.60 12.12 5.70
C VAL A 75 5.28 11.77 6.38
N HIS A 76 4.18 12.40 5.96
CA HIS A 76 2.85 12.01 6.40
C HIS A 76 2.55 10.54 6.12
N ASN A 77 2.91 10.04 4.93
CA ASN A 77 2.74 8.63 4.60
C ASN A 77 3.61 7.71 5.47
N ASN A 78 4.86 8.07 5.73
CA ASN A 78 5.75 7.28 6.58
C ASN A 78 5.27 7.27 8.04
N LEU A 79 4.84 8.41 8.58
CA LEU A 79 4.25 8.48 9.91
C LEU A 79 2.96 7.65 10.01
N GLY A 80 2.14 7.65 8.95
CA GLY A 80 1.00 6.75 8.81
C GLY A 80 1.39 5.27 8.89
N ASN A 81 2.48 4.87 8.21
CA ASN A 81 3.01 3.49 8.29
C ASN A 81 3.42 3.13 9.71
N VAL A 82 4.06 4.06 10.44
CA VAL A 82 4.46 3.84 11.83
C VAL A 82 3.24 3.61 12.72
N TYR A 83 2.22 4.47 12.63
CA TYR A 83 0.98 4.29 13.39
C TYR A 83 0.25 3.00 13.03
N LYS A 84 0.18 2.66 11.75
CA LYS A 84 -0.39 1.39 11.29
C LYS A 84 0.31 0.19 11.92
N ALA A 85 1.65 0.20 11.96
CA ALA A 85 2.45 -0.90 12.49
C ALA A 85 2.22 -1.16 13.99
N ILE A 86 1.84 -0.14 14.76
CA ILE A 86 1.48 -0.29 16.18
C ILE A 86 -0.02 -0.43 16.43
N GLY A 87 -0.83 -0.61 15.38
CA GLY A 87 -2.28 -0.83 15.49
C GLY A 87 -3.11 0.44 15.68
N GLU A 88 -2.50 1.63 15.64
CA GLU A 88 -3.15 2.94 15.77
C GLU A 88 -3.77 3.37 14.42
N LYS A 89 -4.77 2.63 13.97
CA LYS A 89 -5.34 2.73 12.61
C LYS A 89 -5.96 4.09 12.34
N GLU A 90 -6.62 4.70 13.32
CA GLU A 90 -7.25 6.01 13.18
C GLU A 90 -6.20 7.10 12.95
N LYS A 91 -5.09 7.06 13.69
CA LYS A 91 -3.95 7.97 13.48
C LYS A 91 -3.31 7.74 12.12
N ALA A 92 -3.16 6.48 11.70
CA ALA A 92 -2.65 6.16 10.38
C ALA A 92 -3.52 6.77 9.26
N ILE A 93 -4.85 6.63 9.36
CA ILE A 93 -5.80 7.21 8.40
C ILE A 93 -5.67 8.73 8.32
N ILE A 94 -5.53 9.42 9.47
CA ILE A 94 -5.36 10.88 9.49
C ILE A 94 -4.12 11.28 8.71
N GLU A 95 -2.98 10.64 8.97
CA GLU A 95 -1.71 10.98 8.32
C GLU A 95 -1.72 10.62 6.83
N TYR A 96 -2.24 9.45 6.44
CA TYR A 96 -2.35 9.14 5.02
C TYR A 96 -3.33 10.06 4.28
N LYS A 97 -4.43 10.50 4.92
CA LYS A 97 -5.36 11.49 4.33
C LYS A 97 -4.68 12.84 4.11
N LYS A 98 -3.81 13.28 5.02
CA LYS A 98 -2.98 14.48 4.82
C LYS A 98 -2.05 14.29 3.62
N SER A 99 -1.35 13.16 3.54
CA SER A 99 -0.46 12.82 2.43
C SER A 99 -1.13 12.95 1.05
N VAL A 100 -2.29 12.31 0.85
CA VAL A 100 -3.00 12.36 -0.44
C VAL A 100 -3.75 13.66 -0.69
N LYS A 101 -3.99 14.48 0.35
CA LYS A 101 -4.53 15.83 0.21
C LYS A 101 -3.47 16.79 -0.32
N ILE A 102 -2.24 16.65 0.16
CA ILE A 102 -1.08 17.44 -0.27
C ILE A 102 -0.69 17.08 -1.70
N ASP A 103 -0.53 15.78 -1.99
CA ASP A 103 -0.26 15.29 -3.34
C ASP A 103 -1.35 14.29 -3.76
N SER A 104 -2.29 14.78 -4.55
CA SER A 104 -3.40 13.97 -5.07
C SER A 104 -2.96 12.88 -6.06
N ASN A 105 -1.72 12.92 -6.55
CA ASN A 105 -1.14 11.90 -7.42
C ASN A 105 -0.32 10.85 -6.65
N PHE A 106 -0.20 11.00 -5.32
CA PHE A 106 0.59 10.11 -4.47
C PHE A 106 -0.08 8.74 -4.27
N SER A 107 0.02 7.90 -5.29
CA SER A 107 -0.61 6.58 -5.36
C SER A 107 -0.34 5.69 -4.15
N LEU A 108 0.86 5.76 -3.56
CA LEU A 108 1.22 4.97 -2.39
C LEU A 108 0.36 5.32 -1.17
N GLY A 109 0.04 6.60 -0.96
CA GLY A 109 -0.84 7.04 0.13
C GLY A 109 -2.25 6.44 0.01
N TYR A 110 -2.80 6.37 -1.21
CA TYR A 110 -4.09 5.73 -1.46
C TYR A 110 -4.06 4.20 -1.25
N VAL A 111 -2.98 3.53 -1.67
CA VAL A 111 -2.79 2.08 -1.40
C VAL A 111 -2.71 1.82 0.10
N ASN A 112 -2.04 2.69 0.86
CA ASN A 112 -1.94 2.54 2.30
C ASN A 112 -3.28 2.83 3.01
N LEU A 113 -4.02 3.86 2.58
CA LEU A 113 -5.40 4.09 3.05
C LEU A 113 -6.28 2.87 2.81
N SER A 114 -6.32 2.34 1.59
CA SER A 114 -7.15 1.18 1.28
C SER A 114 -6.78 -0.03 2.13
N SER A 115 -5.48 -0.24 2.40
CA SER A 115 -5.02 -1.30 3.28
C SER A 115 -5.51 -1.14 4.72
N VAL A 116 -5.55 0.08 5.28
CA VAL A 116 -6.03 0.29 6.66
C VAL A 116 -7.53 0.05 6.76
N TYR A 117 -8.33 0.58 5.81
CA TYR A 117 -9.77 0.33 5.79
C TYR A 117 -10.09 -1.16 5.59
N GLU A 118 -9.33 -1.87 4.75
CA GLU A 118 -9.46 -3.33 4.57
C GLU A 118 -9.21 -4.08 5.90
N GLU A 119 -8.20 -3.68 6.68
CA GLU A 119 -7.92 -4.25 8.00
C GLU A 119 -8.97 -3.90 9.06
N MET A 120 -9.76 -2.84 8.86
CA MET A 120 -10.92 -2.49 9.69
C MET A 120 -12.18 -3.23 9.24
N GLY A 121 -12.20 -3.75 8.02
CA GLY A 121 -13.35 -4.40 7.40
C GLY A 121 -14.26 -3.44 6.63
N GLU A 122 -13.86 -2.19 6.48
CA GLU A 122 -14.56 -1.14 5.74
C GLU A 122 -14.25 -1.28 4.23
N LEU A 123 -14.82 -2.32 3.61
CA LEU A 123 -14.45 -2.73 2.25
C LEU A 123 -14.83 -1.70 1.17
N LYS A 124 -15.88 -0.90 1.38
CA LYS A 124 -16.32 0.12 0.43
C LYS A 124 -15.32 1.26 0.36
N GLU A 125 -14.87 1.73 1.51
CA GLU A 125 -13.84 2.76 1.67
C GLU A 125 -12.52 2.25 1.12
N ALA A 126 -12.15 1.01 1.44
CA ALA A 126 -10.95 0.37 0.91
C ALA A 126 -10.96 0.37 -0.63
N PHE A 127 -12.08 -0.02 -1.24
CA PHE A 127 -12.24 -0.01 -2.69
C PHE A 127 -12.15 1.39 -3.30
N ASN A 128 -12.85 2.37 -2.72
CA ASN A 128 -12.83 3.75 -3.21
C ASN A 128 -11.40 4.33 -3.24
N TYR A 129 -10.60 4.09 -2.20
CA TYR A 129 -9.20 4.54 -2.19
C TYR A 129 -8.32 3.73 -3.15
N LEU A 130 -8.60 2.45 -3.35
CA LEU A 130 -7.87 1.64 -4.31
C LEU A 130 -8.15 2.07 -5.76
N GLU A 131 -9.38 2.49 -6.09
CA GLU A 131 -9.72 3.08 -7.39
C GLU A 131 -8.97 4.41 -7.61
N LYS A 132 -8.89 5.27 -6.59
CA LYS A 132 -8.07 6.50 -6.64
C LYS A 132 -6.59 6.20 -6.85
N ALA A 133 -6.06 5.14 -6.23
CA ALA A 133 -4.68 4.71 -6.48
C ALA A 133 -4.47 4.33 -7.96
N LEU A 134 -5.46 3.68 -8.60
CA LEU A 134 -5.35 3.27 -10.00
C LEU A 134 -5.31 4.48 -10.95
N VAL A 135 -6.19 5.46 -10.73
CA VAL A 135 -6.23 6.68 -11.56
C VAL A 135 -4.90 7.42 -11.51
N ASN A 136 -4.19 7.35 -10.39
CA ASN A 136 -2.92 8.06 -10.20
C ASN A 136 -1.67 7.20 -10.53
N THR A 137 -1.84 5.96 -10.99
CA THR A 137 -0.75 5.04 -11.34
C THR A 137 -0.53 4.83 -12.85
N TYR A 138 -1.14 5.65 -13.73
CA TYR A 138 -0.89 5.59 -15.17
C TYR A 138 0.60 5.90 -15.48
N GLY A 139 1.46 4.88 -15.43
CA GLY A 139 2.90 4.99 -15.69
C GLY A 139 3.81 3.89 -15.14
N LEU A 140 3.36 2.97 -14.27
CA LEU A 140 4.24 1.95 -13.67
C LEU A 140 3.96 0.51 -14.18
N PRO A 141 4.90 -0.13 -14.91
CA PRO A 141 4.65 -1.42 -15.56
C PRO A 141 4.58 -2.65 -14.61
N ASP A 142 5.14 -2.60 -13.38
CA ASP A 142 5.15 -3.78 -12.49
C ASP A 142 4.34 -3.63 -11.19
N LYS A 143 4.21 -2.43 -10.60
CA LYS A 143 3.32 -2.20 -9.44
C LYS A 143 1.83 -2.24 -9.81
N GLY A 144 1.51 -2.01 -11.08
CA GLY A 144 0.15 -2.08 -11.60
C GLY A 144 -0.48 -3.46 -11.45
N LEU A 145 0.27 -4.56 -11.61
CA LEU A 145 -0.30 -5.91 -11.62
C LEU A 145 -0.96 -6.31 -10.29
N SER A 146 -0.29 -6.03 -9.17
CA SER A 146 -0.84 -6.30 -7.83
C SER A 146 -2.06 -5.42 -7.55
N LEU A 147 -2.00 -4.13 -7.93
CA LEU A 147 -3.12 -3.20 -7.80
C LEU A 147 -4.33 -3.63 -8.65
N PHE A 148 -4.10 -3.99 -9.91
CA PHE A 148 -5.12 -4.53 -10.81
C PHE A 148 -5.75 -5.81 -10.26
N PHE A 149 -4.94 -6.71 -9.70
CA PHE A 149 -5.46 -7.95 -9.12
C PHE A 149 -6.31 -7.68 -7.88
N ARG A 150 -5.88 -6.79 -6.99
CA ARG A 150 -6.69 -6.35 -5.84
C ARG A 150 -8.00 -5.69 -6.29
N LEU A 151 -7.96 -4.82 -7.30
CA LEU A 151 -9.18 -4.22 -7.86
C LEU A 151 -10.12 -5.25 -8.48
N ALA A 152 -9.59 -6.26 -9.18
CA ALA A 152 -10.41 -7.34 -9.71
C ALA A 152 -11.18 -8.08 -8.60
N ILE A 153 -10.56 -8.29 -7.45
CA ILE A 153 -11.22 -8.86 -6.27
C ILE A 153 -12.31 -7.92 -5.75
N TYR A 154 -12.05 -6.62 -5.62
CA TYR A 154 -13.09 -5.70 -5.17
C TYR A 154 -14.25 -5.58 -6.16
N TYR A 155 -13.98 -5.53 -7.47
CA TYR A 155 -15.05 -5.58 -8.48
C TYR A 155 -15.88 -6.86 -8.36
N LEU A 156 -15.25 -8.01 -8.11
CA LEU A 156 -15.96 -9.26 -7.83
C LEU A 156 -16.86 -9.14 -6.59
N LEU A 157 -16.34 -8.56 -5.49
CA LEU A 157 -17.07 -8.38 -4.24
C LEU A 157 -18.28 -7.46 -4.38
N PHE A 158 -18.20 -6.45 -5.25
CA PHE A 158 -19.30 -5.52 -5.52
C PHE A 158 -20.14 -5.94 -6.73
N ASN A 159 -20.10 -7.23 -7.11
CA ASN A 159 -20.89 -7.80 -8.21
C ASN A 159 -20.66 -7.12 -9.59
N ARG A 160 -19.51 -6.47 -9.76
CA ARG A 160 -19.04 -5.84 -11.01
C ARG A 160 -18.21 -6.83 -11.83
N LEU A 161 -18.88 -7.90 -12.26
CA LEU A 161 -18.23 -9.10 -12.83
C LEU A 161 -17.50 -8.84 -14.14
N GLU A 162 -18.02 -7.92 -14.97
CA GLU A 162 -17.42 -7.55 -16.24
C GLU A 162 -16.10 -6.81 -16.02
N GLU A 163 -16.07 -5.81 -15.14
CA GLU A 163 -14.86 -5.05 -14.80
C GLU A 163 -13.80 -5.94 -14.16
N SER A 164 -14.21 -6.84 -13.25
CA SER A 164 -13.32 -7.85 -12.69
C SER A 164 -12.68 -8.70 -13.78
N SER A 165 -13.48 -9.25 -14.69
CA SER A 165 -13.01 -10.08 -15.81
C SER A 165 -12.08 -9.33 -16.76
N LYS A 166 -12.41 -8.09 -17.09
CA LYS A 166 -11.59 -7.21 -17.94
C LYS A 166 -10.22 -6.97 -17.32
N MET A 167 -10.18 -6.74 -16.01
CA MET A 167 -8.94 -6.51 -15.28
C MET A 167 -8.04 -7.75 -15.28
N LEU A 168 -8.62 -8.93 -15.01
CA LEU A 168 -7.87 -10.20 -15.01
C LEU A 168 -7.33 -10.55 -16.38
N LYS A 169 -8.12 -10.38 -17.45
CA LYS A 169 -7.67 -10.59 -18.83
C LYS A 169 -6.53 -9.63 -19.20
N ARG A 170 -6.59 -8.37 -18.73
CA ARG A 170 -5.51 -7.40 -18.92
C ARG A 170 -4.21 -7.84 -18.23
N ILE A 171 -4.29 -8.35 -17.00
CA ILE A 171 -3.12 -8.91 -16.30
C ILE A 171 -2.54 -10.07 -17.10
N LEU A 172 -3.37 -11.04 -17.50
CA LEU A 172 -2.94 -12.22 -18.27
C LEU A 172 -2.22 -11.84 -19.58
N LYS A 173 -2.72 -10.83 -20.30
CA LYS A 173 -2.07 -10.30 -21.51
C LYS A 173 -0.68 -9.72 -21.23
N GLN A 174 -0.51 -8.97 -20.15
CA GLN A 174 0.79 -8.37 -19.79
C GLN A 174 1.84 -9.40 -19.35
N ILE A 175 1.40 -10.52 -18.78
CA ILE A 175 2.29 -11.56 -18.26
C ILE A 175 2.43 -12.76 -19.21
N LEU A 176 1.93 -12.66 -20.45
CA LEU A 176 1.78 -13.79 -21.38
C LEU A 176 3.09 -14.57 -21.56
N PHE A 177 4.20 -13.87 -21.80
CA PHE A 177 5.52 -14.48 -22.05
C PHE A 177 6.44 -14.49 -20.82
N LYS A 178 5.96 -14.05 -19.65
CA LYS A 178 6.74 -14.01 -18.41
C LYS A 178 6.63 -15.37 -17.69
N THR A 179 7.73 -15.89 -17.13
CA THR A 179 7.82 -17.27 -16.61
C THR A 179 8.33 -17.40 -15.17
N SER A 180 8.55 -16.29 -14.46
CA SER A 180 8.95 -16.35 -13.04
C SER A 180 7.89 -17.06 -12.18
N THR A 181 8.31 -17.69 -11.08
CA THR A 181 7.43 -18.40 -10.14
C THR A 181 6.26 -17.53 -9.66
N GLU A 182 6.53 -16.26 -9.38
CA GLU A 182 5.52 -15.28 -8.96
C GLU A 182 4.47 -15.03 -10.05
N ILE A 183 4.91 -14.96 -11.30
CA ILE A 183 4.04 -14.76 -12.46
C ILE A 183 3.20 -16.01 -12.72
N VAL A 184 3.77 -17.21 -12.59
CA VAL A 184 3.03 -18.46 -12.69
C VAL A 184 1.94 -18.53 -11.61
N ASN A 185 2.26 -18.14 -10.37
CA ASN A 185 1.28 -18.07 -9.29
C ASN A 185 0.18 -17.03 -9.57
N LEU A 186 0.54 -15.84 -10.03
CA LEU A 186 -0.41 -14.79 -10.40
C LEU A 186 -1.33 -15.24 -11.55
N ARG A 187 -0.79 -15.90 -12.58
CA ARG A 187 -1.54 -16.47 -13.70
C ARG A 187 -2.55 -17.51 -13.20
N ARG A 188 -2.13 -18.41 -12.31
CA ARG A 188 -3.01 -19.39 -11.66
C ARG A 188 -4.15 -18.71 -10.90
N LYS A 189 -3.84 -17.71 -10.08
CA LYS A 189 -4.86 -16.94 -9.32
C LYS A 189 -5.84 -16.24 -10.26
N CYS A 190 -5.37 -15.60 -11.33
CA CYS A 190 -6.23 -14.95 -12.32
C CYS A 190 -7.19 -15.93 -13.01
N ASN A 191 -6.68 -17.09 -13.42
CA ASN A 191 -7.50 -18.12 -14.07
C ASN A 191 -8.54 -18.73 -13.12
N ALA A 192 -8.17 -18.97 -11.86
CA ALA A 192 -9.10 -19.45 -10.84
C ALA A 192 -10.22 -18.43 -10.57
N LEU A 193 -9.89 -17.14 -10.53
CA LEU A 193 -10.88 -16.08 -10.35
C LEU A 193 -11.81 -15.93 -11.57
N LEU A 194 -11.26 -16.01 -12.80
CA LEU A 194 -12.08 -16.03 -14.02
C LEU A 194 -13.02 -17.25 -14.07
N LYS A 195 -12.57 -18.42 -13.61
CA LYS A 195 -13.41 -19.61 -13.49
C LYS A 195 -14.53 -19.39 -12.47
N THR A 196 -14.21 -18.79 -11.32
CA THR A 196 -15.19 -18.42 -10.29
C THR A 196 -16.26 -17.52 -10.89
N ILE A 197 -15.87 -16.41 -11.53
CA ILE A 197 -16.79 -15.43 -12.13
C ILE A 197 -17.75 -16.09 -13.12
N LYS A 198 -17.26 -16.95 -14.02
CA LYS A 198 -18.11 -17.65 -15.00
C LYS A 198 -19.19 -18.54 -14.38
N ASN A 199 -18.97 -19.00 -13.15
CA ASN A 199 -19.93 -19.86 -12.46
C ASN A 199 -20.93 -19.07 -11.63
N LEU A 200 -20.64 -17.82 -11.27
CA LEU A 200 -21.48 -17.03 -10.36
C LEU A 200 -22.89 -16.79 -10.90
N ASP A 201 -23.07 -16.59 -12.21
CA ASP A 201 -24.38 -16.33 -12.80
C ASP A 201 -25.40 -17.46 -12.58
N LYS A 202 -24.91 -18.67 -12.24
CA LYS A 202 -25.73 -19.87 -12.01
C LYS A 202 -26.05 -20.11 -10.53
N LEU A 203 -25.52 -19.28 -9.64
CA LEU A 203 -25.59 -19.47 -8.20
C LEU A 203 -26.55 -18.45 -7.55
N SER A 204 -27.24 -18.87 -6.50
CA SER A 204 -27.98 -17.96 -5.62
C SER A 204 -27.01 -17.03 -4.85
N GLY A 205 -27.54 -15.96 -4.23
CA GLY A 205 -26.70 -15.00 -3.49
C GLY A 205 -25.81 -15.63 -2.41
N GLU A 206 -26.34 -16.59 -1.64
CA GLU A 206 -25.57 -17.28 -0.60
C GLU A 206 -24.52 -18.23 -1.17
N GLU A 207 -24.82 -18.88 -2.30
CA GLU A 207 -23.86 -19.75 -3.00
C GLU A 207 -22.73 -18.94 -3.65
N LYS A 208 -23.05 -17.77 -4.24
CA LYS A 208 -22.06 -16.81 -4.74
C LYS A 208 -21.08 -16.40 -3.63
N GLU A 209 -21.60 -16.05 -2.45
CA GLU A 209 -20.79 -15.68 -1.29
C GLU A 209 -19.86 -16.81 -0.85
N ARG A 210 -20.37 -18.03 -0.73
CA ARG A 210 -19.56 -19.20 -0.35
C ARG A 210 -18.44 -19.46 -1.35
N GLU A 211 -18.74 -19.39 -2.65
CA GLU A 211 -17.73 -19.62 -3.70
C GLU A 211 -16.67 -18.50 -3.71
N ILE A 212 -17.08 -17.23 -3.56
CA ILE A 212 -16.13 -16.11 -3.46
C ILE A 212 -15.25 -16.26 -2.23
N ILE A 213 -15.81 -16.54 -1.05
CA ILE A 213 -15.04 -16.73 0.19
C ILE A 213 -14.04 -17.88 0.03
N LYS A 214 -14.46 -19.00 -0.58
CA LYS A 214 -13.58 -20.15 -0.84
C LYS A 214 -12.38 -19.73 -1.70
N THR A 215 -12.62 -19.08 -2.83
CA THR A 215 -11.55 -18.60 -3.72
C THR A 215 -10.63 -17.59 -3.03
N LEU A 216 -11.17 -16.67 -2.22
CA LEU A 216 -10.35 -15.68 -1.51
C LEU A 216 -9.50 -16.28 -0.38
N ARG A 217 -9.96 -17.36 0.25
CA ARG A 217 -9.15 -18.12 1.23
C ARG A 217 -7.93 -18.75 0.57
N GLU A 218 -8.09 -19.34 -0.62
CA GLU A 218 -6.98 -19.90 -1.40
C GLU A 218 -5.93 -18.85 -1.77
N PHE A 219 -6.34 -17.58 -1.85
CA PHE A 219 -5.47 -16.47 -2.22
C PHE A 219 -4.88 -15.71 -1.03
N GLU A 220 -5.22 -16.10 0.20
CA GLU A 220 -4.76 -15.53 1.47
C GLU A 220 -5.28 -14.10 1.78
N PHE A 221 -6.45 -13.71 1.24
CA PHE A 221 -7.08 -12.41 1.57
C PHE A 221 -7.83 -12.45 2.91
N LYS A 222 -7.09 -12.69 4.00
CA LYS A 222 -7.65 -12.94 5.34
C LYS A 222 -8.54 -11.80 5.86
N TYR A 223 -8.17 -10.54 5.61
CA TYR A 223 -8.94 -9.38 6.07
C TYR A 223 -10.27 -9.25 5.34
N ILE A 224 -10.25 -9.39 4.01
CA ILE A 224 -11.46 -9.40 3.19
C ILE A 224 -12.38 -10.56 3.60
N VAL A 225 -11.84 -11.78 3.73
CA VAL A 225 -12.62 -12.95 4.17
C VAL A 225 -13.25 -12.72 5.55
N LYS A 226 -12.49 -12.16 6.49
CA LYS A 226 -12.99 -11.82 7.84
C LYS A 226 -14.09 -10.77 7.79
N ALA A 227 -13.94 -9.74 6.95
CA ALA A 227 -14.92 -8.67 6.79
C ALA A 227 -16.25 -9.19 6.22
N ILE A 228 -16.20 -9.98 5.15
CA ILE A 228 -17.39 -10.61 4.55
C ILE A 228 -18.07 -11.52 5.56
N SER A 229 -17.30 -12.36 6.27
CA SER A 229 -17.84 -13.30 7.26
C SER A 229 -18.58 -12.60 8.42
N LYS A 230 -18.20 -11.36 8.75
CA LYS A 230 -18.85 -10.55 9.78
C LYS A 230 -20.08 -9.79 9.26
N ASN A 231 -20.15 -9.50 7.97
CA ASN A 231 -21.20 -8.68 7.39
C ASN A 231 -21.77 -9.35 6.13
N ARG A 232 -22.73 -10.27 6.34
CA ARG A 232 -23.36 -11.12 5.29
C ARG A 232 -24.20 -10.34 4.25
N GLN A 233 -24.14 -9.01 4.23
CA GLN A 233 -24.93 -8.18 3.32
C GLN A 233 -24.19 -7.83 2.01
N PHE A 234 -22.87 -8.03 1.93
CA PHE A 234 -22.08 -7.54 0.79
C PHE A 234 -22.47 -8.11 -0.58
N LEU A 235 -23.07 -9.30 -0.64
CA LEU A 235 -23.40 -10.02 -1.89
C LEU A 235 -24.90 -10.25 -2.08
N ARG A 236 -25.75 -9.61 -1.24
CA ARG A 236 -27.20 -9.82 -1.24
C ARG A 236 -27.99 -8.87 -2.16
N ASN A 237 -27.32 -7.98 -2.88
CA ASN A 237 -27.93 -7.06 -3.85
C ASN A 237 -27.39 -7.33 -5.27
#